data_AF-A0A6L9QY41-F1
#
_entry.id   AF-A0A6L9QY41-F1
#
_cell.length_a   1.000
_cell.length_b   1.000
_cell.length_c   1.000
_cell.angle_alpha   90.00
_cell.angle_beta   90.00
_cell.angle_gamma   90.00
#
_symmetry.space_group_name_H-M   'P 1'
#
loop_
_entity.id
_entity.type
_entity.pdbx_description
1 polymer ?
#
loop_
_entity_poly.entity_id
_entity_poly.type
_entity_poly.pdbx_seq_one_letter_code
_entity_poly.pdbx_strand_id
1 'polypeptide(L)'
;MSTLADLAARAVRAPRAASGDARRLAALHVLDTMGCVVSGATHPIAESAARHYGGSLRDRVLRWSAQAHLDEFDALHAEAAVVPAAVVVPAALLVAEHEGRPGAAVVDAVLAGYEAVVEAGLRFGGASLYGAGWWPTALFGPLGAA
;
A
#
# COMPACT_ATOMS: atom_id res chain seq x y z
N MET A 1 16.94 -20.47 -4.51
CA MET A 1 15.66 -19.74 -4.57
C MET A 1 15.96 -18.32 -5.01
N SER A 2 15.24 -17.76 -5.99
CA SER A 2 15.50 -16.39 -6.47
C SER A 2 15.05 -15.36 -5.44
N THR A 3 15.59 -14.14 -5.49
CA THR A 3 15.21 -13.03 -4.60
C THR A 3 13.71 -12.73 -4.67
N LEU A 4 13.13 -12.77 -5.86
CA LEU A 4 11.68 -12.57 -6.05
C LEU A 4 10.86 -13.70 -5.44
N ALA A 5 11.29 -14.96 -5.59
CA ALA A 5 10.60 -16.09 -5.00
C ALA A 5 10.64 -16.04 -3.46
N ASP A 6 11.76 -15.59 -2.90
CA ASP A 6 11.87 -15.40 -1.46
C ASP A 6 10.95 -14.28 -0.94
N LEU A 7 10.92 -13.14 -1.64
CA LEU A 7 10.04 -12.02 -1.30
C LEU A 7 8.56 -12.43 -1.33
N ALA A 8 8.13 -13.10 -2.40
CA ALA A 8 6.77 -13.61 -2.53
C ALA A 8 6.45 -14.63 -1.42
N ALA A 9 7.40 -15.52 -1.10
CA ALA A 9 7.22 -16.50 -0.04
C ALA A 9 7.10 -15.85 1.35
N ARG A 10 7.81 -14.74 1.61
CA ARG A 10 7.63 -13.93 2.83
C ARG A 10 6.25 -13.29 2.89
N ALA A 11 5.84 -12.61 1.83
CA ALA A 11 4.52 -11.98 1.74
C ALA A 11 3.37 -12.96 2.02
N VAL A 12 3.43 -14.17 1.43
CA VAL A 12 2.44 -15.22 1.65
C VAL A 12 2.43 -15.75 3.10
N ARG A 13 3.59 -15.78 3.76
CA ARG A 13 3.69 -16.23 5.16
C ARG A 13 3.26 -15.15 6.16
N ALA A 14 3.45 -13.87 5.86
CA ALA A 14 3.20 -12.74 6.75
C ALA A 14 1.83 -12.80 7.45
N PRO A 15 0.68 -12.93 6.75
CA PRO A 15 -0.61 -12.97 7.43
C PRO A 15 -0.76 -14.19 8.35
N ARG A 16 -0.17 -15.34 8.01
CA ARG A 16 -0.24 -16.56 8.84
C ARG A 16 0.61 -16.45 10.11
N ALA A 17 1.71 -15.72 10.03
CA ALA A 17 2.62 -15.48 11.15
C ALA A 17 2.23 -14.27 12.01
N ALA A 18 1.30 -13.42 11.54
CA ALA A 18 0.90 -12.20 12.22
C ALA A 18 0.16 -12.49 13.54
N SER A 19 0.62 -11.84 14.61
CA SER A 19 -0.05 -11.84 15.91
C SER A 19 -1.40 -11.12 15.85
N GLY A 20 -2.23 -11.30 16.89
CA GLY A 20 -3.48 -10.56 17.04
C GLY A 20 -3.26 -9.04 17.05
N ASP A 21 -2.19 -8.58 17.70
CA ASP A 21 -1.85 -7.16 17.74
C ASP A 21 -1.42 -6.63 16.38
N ALA A 22 -0.61 -7.38 15.62
CA ALA A 22 -0.22 -6.99 14.26
C ALA A 22 -1.45 -6.87 13.34
N ARG A 23 -2.41 -7.79 13.45
CA ARG A 23 -3.68 -7.73 12.72
C ARG A 23 -4.52 -6.53 13.13
N ARG A 24 -4.58 -6.22 14.43
CA ARG A 24 -5.27 -5.04 14.95
C ARG A 24 -4.63 -3.74 14.42
N LEU A 25 -3.30 -3.65 14.43
CA LEU A 25 -2.58 -2.49 13.89
C LEU A 25 -2.79 -2.34 12.37
N ALA A 26 -2.75 -3.45 11.61
CA ALA A 26 -3.08 -3.42 10.18
C ALA A 26 -4.50 -2.93 9.93
N ALA A 27 -5.48 -3.33 10.73
CA ALA A 27 -6.85 -2.80 10.64
C ALA A 27 -6.93 -1.30 10.96
N LEU A 28 -6.12 -0.80 11.93
CA LEU A 28 -6.02 0.63 12.21
C LEU A 28 -5.38 1.40 11.06
N HIS A 29 -4.35 0.85 10.41
CA HIS A 29 -3.76 1.45 9.21
C HIS A 29 -4.75 1.50 8.05
N VAL A 30 -5.65 0.51 7.92
CA VAL A 30 -6.75 0.56 6.94
C VAL A 30 -7.65 1.76 7.21
N LEU A 31 -8.08 1.94 8.47
CA LEU A 31 -8.92 3.06 8.88
C LEU A 31 -8.22 4.42 8.66
N ASP A 32 -6.95 4.52 9.07
CA ASP A 32 -6.12 5.71 8.91
C ASP A 32 -5.96 6.10 7.42
N THR A 33 -5.63 5.13 6.57
CA THR A 33 -5.50 5.36 5.13
C THR A 33 -6.82 5.79 4.50
N MET A 34 -7.97 5.24 4.94
CA MET A 34 -9.27 5.71 4.48
C MET A 34 -9.52 7.17 4.87
N GLY A 35 -9.07 7.60 6.05
CA GLY A 35 -9.08 9.01 6.44
C GLY A 35 -8.27 9.88 5.47
N CYS A 36 -7.08 9.43 5.10
CA CYS A 36 -6.24 10.11 4.10
C CYS A 36 -6.92 10.17 2.73
N VAL A 37 -7.53 9.07 2.26
CA VAL A 37 -8.28 9.06 0.98
C VAL A 37 -9.41 10.07 0.99
N VAL A 38 -10.19 10.15 2.08
CA VAL A 38 -11.30 11.11 2.22
C VAL A 38 -10.78 12.53 2.26
N SER A 39 -9.70 12.81 3.01
CA SER A 39 -9.05 14.12 3.05
C SER A 39 -8.56 14.53 1.66
N GLY A 40 -7.76 13.68 1.02
CA GLY A 40 -7.18 13.93 -0.29
C GLY A 40 -8.23 14.08 -1.40
N ALA A 41 -9.41 13.47 -1.26
CA ALA A 41 -10.52 13.67 -2.19
C ALA A 41 -11.06 15.10 -2.22
N THR A 42 -10.78 15.92 -1.21
CA THR A 42 -11.16 17.34 -1.17
C THR A 42 -10.14 18.27 -1.85
N HIS A 43 -8.96 17.76 -2.20
CA HIS A 43 -7.88 18.55 -2.78
C HIS A 43 -8.17 18.88 -4.26
N PRO A 44 -7.81 20.08 -4.78
CA PRO A 44 -7.99 20.43 -6.20
C PRO A 44 -7.35 19.43 -7.18
N ILE A 45 -6.27 18.76 -6.76
CA ILE A 45 -5.59 17.73 -7.56
C ILE A 45 -6.49 16.50 -7.76
N ALA A 46 -7.35 16.15 -6.80
CA ALA A 46 -8.24 15.01 -6.92
C ALA A 46 -9.27 15.18 -8.04
N GLU A 47 -9.72 16.41 -8.31
CA GLU A 47 -10.58 16.70 -9.46
C GLU A 47 -9.85 16.44 -10.78
N SER A 48 -8.58 16.83 -10.87
CA SER A 48 -7.74 16.56 -12.04
C SER A 48 -7.52 15.06 -12.24
N ALA A 49 -7.24 14.32 -11.16
CA ALA A 49 -7.12 12.87 -11.19
C ALA A 49 -8.44 12.20 -11.62
N ALA A 50 -9.59 12.68 -11.15
CA ALA A 50 -10.91 12.16 -11.51
C ALA A 50 -11.23 12.35 -13.00
N ARG A 51 -10.72 13.39 -13.65
CA ARG A 51 -10.87 13.59 -15.10
C ARG A 51 -9.99 12.65 -15.93
N HIS A 52 -8.86 12.20 -15.39
CA HIS A 52 -7.91 11.35 -16.10
C HIS A 52 -8.18 9.85 -15.92
N TYR A 53 -8.60 9.44 -14.72
CA TYR A 53 -8.80 8.04 -14.36
C TYR A 53 -10.30 7.66 -14.45
N GLY A 54 -10.62 6.62 -15.23
CA GLY A 54 -12.00 6.17 -15.46
C GLY A 54 -12.61 5.34 -14.31
N GLY A 55 -13.70 4.63 -14.59
CA GLY A 55 -14.43 3.84 -13.57
C GLY A 55 -13.84 2.46 -13.27
N SER A 56 -12.79 2.02 -13.98
CA SER A 56 -12.25 0.66 -13.84
C SER A 56 -11.65 0.42 -12.45
N LEU A 57 -11.56 -0.85 -12.02
CA LEU A 57 -10.95 -1.21 -10.74
C LEU A 57 -9.53 -0.62 -10.62
N ARG A 58 -8.71 -0.78 -11.66
CA ARG A 58 -7.36 -0.21 -11.71
C ARG A 58 -7.36 1.30 -11.53
N ASP A 59 -8.24 2.00 -12.23
CA ASP A 59 -8.32 3.46 -12.16
C ASP A 59 -8.79 3.94 -10.79
N ARG A 60 -9.71 3.21 -10.14
CA ARG A 60 -10.11 3.47 -8.74
C ARG A 60 -8.94 3.29 -7.79
N VAL A 61 -8.16 2.21 -7.93
CA VAL A 61 -6.95 1.96 -7.12
C VAL A 61 -5.95 3.10 -7.28
N LEU A 62 -5.65 3.50 -8.52
CA LEU A 62 -4.72 4.61 -8.79
C LEU A 62 -5.20 5.92 -8.17
N ARG A 63 -6.50 6.25 -8.29
CA ARG A 63 -7.06 7.46 -7.66
C ARG A 63 -6.94 7.42 -6.15
N TRP A 64 -7.38 6.32 -5.52
CA TRP A 64 -7.35 6.21 -4.07
C TRP A 64 -5.93 6.20 -3.53
N SER A 65 -4.98 5.58 -4.24
CA SER A 65 -3.57 5.65 -3.87
C SER A 65 -2.98 7.04 -3.96
N ALA A 66 -3.33 7.81 -4.99
CA ALA A 66 -2.94 9.22 -5.05
C ALA A 66 -3.56 10.00 -3.89
N GLN A 67 -4.88 9.89 -3.69
CA GLN A 67 -5.61 10.58 -2.62
C GLN A 67 -5.07 10.26 -1.23
N ALA A 68 -4.73 9.01 -0.96
CA ALA A 68 -4.15 8.57 0.30
C ALA A 68 -2.83 9.28 0.64
N HIS A 69 -2.06 9.69 -0.36
CA HIS A 69 -0.74 10.28 -0.16
C HIS A 69 -0.70 11.80 -0.36
N LEU A 70 -1.77 12.43 -0.86
CA LEU A 70 -1.76 13.84 -1.28
C LEU A 70 -1.31 14.82 -0.17
N ASP A 71 -1.71 14.56 1.07
CA ASP A 71 -1.40 15.41 2.23
C ASP A 71 -0.17 14.91 3.02
N GLU A 72 0.48 13.83 2.58
CA GLU A 72 1.61 13.18 3.26
C GLU A 72 1.32 12.77 4.73
N PHE A 73 0.06 12.42 5.03
CA PHE A 73 -0.37 11.94 6.37
C PHE A 73 -0.34 10.42 6.53
N ASP A 74 -0.14 9.70 5.45
CA ASP A 74 -0.16 8.24 5.42
C ASP A 74 1.04 7.60 6.12
N ALA A 75 0.81 6.42 6.70
CA ALA A 75 1.83 5.72 7.48
C ALA A 75 3.02 5.27 6.62
N LEU A 76 4.22 5.67 7.05
CA LEU A 76 5.51 5.33 6.42
C LEU A 76 6.31 4.31 7.25
N HIS A 77 7.14 3.53 6.57
CA HIS A 77 8.17 2.70 7.21
C HIS A 77 9.55 3.35 7.04
N ALA A 78 10.00 4.07 8.06
CA ALA A 78 11.13 5.00 7.96
C ALA A 78 12.43 4.36 7.47
N GLU A 79 12.80 3.21 8.04
CA GLU A 79 14.05 2.51 7.69
C GLU A 79 14.05 2.01 6.24
N ALA A 80 12.89 1.60 5.74
CA ALA A 80 12.71 1.11 4.39
C ALA A 80 12.44 2.27 3.40
N ALA A 81 12.22 3.48 3.92
CA ALA A 81 11.94 4.70 3.16
C ALA A 81 10.72 4.59 2.21
N VAL A 82 9.75 3.75 2.57
CA VAL A 82 8.54 3.48 1.78
C VAL A 82 7.29 3.90 2.53
N VAL A 83 6.24 4.19 1.78
CA VAL A 83 4.91 4.53 2.30
C VAL A 83 3.91 3.47 1.83
N PRO A 84 3.92 2.26 2.43
CA PRO A 84 3.17 1.13 1.92
C PRO A 84 1.65 1.31 2.06
N ALA A 85 1.21 2.12 3.04
CA ALA A 85 -0.20 2.37 3.31
C ALA A 85 -0.94 2.94 2.10
N ALA A 86 -0.42 4.00 1.47
CA ALA A 86 -1.05 4.61 0.31
C ALA A 86 -1.17 3.69 -0.91
N VAL A 87 -0.36 2.64 -1.02
CA VAL A 87 -0.40 1.77 -2.20
C VAL A 87 -1.15 0.47 -1.92
N VAL A 88 -0.84 -0.20 -0.80
CA VAL A 88 -1.37 -1.53 -0.48
C VAL A 88 -2.82 -1.45 0.01
N VAL A 89 -3.16 -0.48 0.86
CA VAL A 89 -4.51 -0.42 1.45
C VAL A 89 -5.59 -0.13 0.40
N PRO A 90 -5.44 0.86 -0.50
CA PRO A 90 -6.41 1.06 -1.58
C PRO A 90 -6.58 -0.15 -2.48
N ALA A 91 -5.47 -0.82 -2.85
CA ALA A 91 -5.52 -2.04 -3.65
C ALA A 91 -6.29 -3.15 -2.92
N ALA A 92 -5.94 -3.43 -1.66
CA ALA A 92 -6.57 -4.46 -0.85
C ALA A 92 -8.08 -4.21 -0.65
N LEU A 93 -8.48 -2.98 -0.34
CA LEU A 93 -9.89 -2.61 -0.15
C LEU A 93 -10.70 -2.76 -1.43
N LEU A 94 -10.22 -2.18 -2.54
CA LEU A 94 -10.99 -2.12 -3.78
C LEU A 94 -11.04 -3.48 -4.49
N VAL A 95 -9.96 -4.27 -4.41
CA VAL A 95 -9.98 -5.66 -4.92
C VAL A 95 -10.90 -6.52 -4.05
N ALA A 96 -10.84 -6.39 -2.72
CA ALA A 96 -11.75 -7.14 -1.85
C ALA A 96 -13.22 -6.78 -2.09
N GLU A 97 -13.54 -5.50 -2.28
CA GLU A 97 -14.87 -5.04 -2.67
C GLU A 97 -15.31 -5.66 -4.00
N HIS A 98 -14.44 -5.61 -5.01
CA HIS A 98 -14.72 -6.15 -6.35
C HIS A 98 -15.01 -7.66 -6.32
N GLU A 99 -14.26 -8.40 -5.51
CA GLU A 99 -14.30 -9.86 -5.40
C GLU A 99 -15.27 -10.35 -4.30
N GLY A 100 -15.99 -9.45 -3.61
CA GLY A 100 -16.91 -9.80 -2.53
C GLY A 100 -16.23 -10.46 -1.31
N ARG A 101 -15.00 -10.06 -1.00
CA ARG A 101 -14.18 -10.64 0.08
C ARG A 101 -14.44 -9.93 1.42
N PRO A 102 -14.38 -10.66 2.55
CA PRO A 102 -14.60 -10.07 3.87
C PRO A 102 -13.44 -9.17 4.29
N GLY A 103 -13.69 -8.25 5.25
CA GLY A 103 -12.65 -7.36 5.79
C GLY A 103 -11.43 -8.09 6.39
N ALA A 104 -11.60 -9.31 6.91
CA ALA A 104 -10.48 -10.14 7.34
C ALA A 104 -9.48 -10.44 6.20
N ALA A 105 -9.98 -10.61 4.96
CA ALA A 105 -9.13 -10.79 3.79
C ALA A 105 -8.39 -9.49 3.41
N VAL A 106 -8.98 -8.32 3.66
CA VAL A 106 -8.29 -7.02 3.50
C VAL A 106 -7.11 -6.93 4.47
N VAL A 107 -7.31 -7.27 5.75
CA VAL A 107 -6.23 -7.26 6.75
C VAL A 107 -5.11 -8.24 6.37
N ASP A 108 -5.45 -9.45 5.89
CA ASP A 108 -4.46 -10.41 5.42
C ASP A 108 -3.67 -9.89 4.20
N ALA A 109 -4.36 -9.27 3.24
CA ALA A 109 -3.75 -8.68 2.04
C ALA A 109 -2.83 -7.51 2.40
N VAL A 110 -3.24 -6.64 3.34
CA VAL A 110 -2.42 -5.53 3.83
C VAL A 110 -1.15 -6.04 4.48
N LEU A 111 -1.23 -7.06 5.33
CA LEU A 111 -0.05 -7.67 5.96
C LEU A 111 0.91 -8.27 4.92
N ALA A 112 0.37 -8.98 3.92
CA ALA A 112 1.17 -9.57 2.84
C ALA A 112 1.86 -8.49 1.99
N GLY A 113 1.11 -7.47 1.57
CA GLY A 113 1.64 -6.39 0.74
C GLY A 113 2.64 -5.51 1.49
N TYR A 114 2.41 -5.23 2.78
CA TYR A 114 3.37 -4.50 3.61
C TYR A 114 4.69 -5.26 3.73
N GLU A 115 4.64 -6.57 3.98
CA GLU A 115 5.85 -7.40 4.03
C GLU A 115 6.61 -7.32 2.69
N ALA A 116 5.91 -7.41 1.55
CA ALA A 116 6.55 -7.31 0.24
C ALA A 116 7.24 -5.95 0.01
N VAL A 117 6.57 -4.85 0.31
CA VAL A 117 7.08 -3.49 0.05
C VAL A 117 8.21 -3.14 1.02
N VAL A 118 8.01 -3.40 2.32
CA VAL A 118 9.00 -3.08 3.36
C VAL A 118 10.25 -3.93 3.17
N GLU A 119 10.11 -5.24 2.96
CA GLU A 119 11.26 -6.11 2.75
C GLU A 119 12.02 -5.74 1.46
N ALA A 120 11.32 -5.36 0.37
CA ALA A 120 11.98 -4.85 -0.83
C ALA A 120 12.76 -3.55 -0.54
N GLY A 121 12.14 -2.60 0.17
CA GLY A 121 12.78 -1.36 0.59
C GLY A 121 14.04 -1.60 1.44
N LEU A 122 13.97 -2.48 2.44
CA LEU A 122 15.12 -2.82 3.29
C LEU A 122 16.24 -3.50 2.48
N ARG A 123 15.90 -4.45 1.61
CA ARG A 123 16.89 -5.22 0.83
C ARG A 123 17.62 -4.40 -0.22
N PHE A 124 16.90 -3.51 -0.90
CA PHE A 124 17.43 -2.77 -2.04
C PHE A 124 17.85 -1.34 -1.69
N GLY A 125 17.90 -1.02 -0.39
CA GLY A 125 18.42 0.27 0.08
C GLY A 125 17.47 1.43 -0.20
N GLY A 126 16.19 1.30 0.16
CA GLY A 126 15.18 2.33 -0.07
C GLY A 126 15.62 3.72 0.36
N ALA A 127 16.22 3.86 1.55
CA ALA A 127 16.70 5.16 2.02
C ALA A 127 17.79 5.79 1.13
N SER A 128 18.67 4.98 0.52
CA SER A 128 19.74 5.51 -0.34
C SER A 128 19.25 5.93 -1.72
N LEU A 129 18.09 5.42 -2.17
CA LEU A 129 17.48 5.76 -3.46
C LEU A 129 17.07 7.24 -3.55
N TYR A 130 16.70 7.87 -2.43
CA TYR A 130 16.43 9.31 -2.40
C TYR A 130 17.65 10.12 -2.86
N GLY A 131 18.88 9.71 -2.46
CA GLY A 131 20.12 10.36 -2.89
C GLY A 131 20.39 10.23 -4.40
N ALA A 132 19.73 9.28 -5.07
CA ALA A 132 19.79 9.06 -6.50
C ALA A 132 18.56 9.63 -7.26
N GLY A 133 17.69 10.38 -6.58
CA GLY A 133 16.50 11.00 -7.17
C GLY A 133 15.31 10.06 -7.37
N TRP A 134 15.33 8.88 -6.76
CA TRP A 134 14.24 7.91 -6.85
C TRP A 134 13.38 7.94 -5.60
N TRP A 135 12.07 7.93 -5.78
CA TRP A 135 11.12 7.75 -4.68
C TRP A 135 10.89 6.25 -4.44
N PRO A 136 11.28 5.70 -3.27
CA PRO A 136 11.26 4.25 -3.05
C PRO A 136 9.85 3.64 -3.13
N THR A 137 8.83 4.36 -2.67
CA THR A 137 7.43 3.92 -2.75
C THR A 137 6.97 3.73 -4.19
N ALA A 138 7.37 4.60 -5.12
CA ALA A 138 7.02 4.43 -6.53
C ALA A 138 7.67 3.19 -7.16
N LEU A 139 8.83 2.76 -6.65
CA LEU A 139 9.54 1.59 -7.14
C LEU A 139 9.04 0.29 -6.52
N PHE A 140 8.84 0.27 -5.20
CA PHE A 140 8.53 -0.94 -4.46
C PHE A 140 7.05 -1.10 -4.11
N GLY A 141 6.29 -0.01 -4.01
CA GLY A 141 4.86 -0.02 -3.72
C GLY A 141 4.04 -0.93 -4.64
N PRO A 142 4.27 -0.93 -5.98
CA PRO A 142 3.58 -1.84 -6.88
C PRO A 142 3.73 -3.33 -6.55
N LEU A 143 4.82 -3.74 -5.88
CA LEU A 143 5.02 -5.13 -5.45
C LEU A 143 4.03 -5.54 -4.35
N GLY A 144 3.59 -4.61 -3.51
CA GLY A 144 2.61 -4.89 -2.47
C GLY A 144 1.16 -4.80 -2.92
N ALA A 145 0.89 -4.07 -4.01
CA ALA A 145 -0.44 -4.01 -4.62
C ALA A 145 -0.74 -5.18 -5.57
N ALA A 146 0.31 -5.82 -6.12
CA ALA A 146 0.21 -6.98 -7.01
C ALA A 146 -0.07 -8.29 -6.23
#